data_AF-A0A661M926-F1
#
_entry.id   AF-A0A661M926-F1
#
_cell.length_a   1.000
_cell.length_b   1.000
_cell.length_c   1.000
_cell.angle_alpha   90.00
_cell.angle_beta   90.00
_cell.angle_gamma   90.00
#
_symmetry.space_group_name_H-M   'P 1'
#
loop_
_entity.id
_entity.type
_entity.pdbx_description
1 polymer ?
#
loop_
_entity_poly.entity_id
_entity_poly.type
_entity_poly.pdbx_seq_one_letter_code
_entity_poly.pdbx_strand_id
1 'polypeptide(L)' 'VDDDPAVCESVSGLVTAFYTWGNVLGFTDFHEAASHCLHRPTGVAVFLLDAYIGEKTAFSLLEKITQNFPLAIEVKAEYA' A
#
# COMPACT_ATOMS: atom_id res chain seq x y z
N VAL A 1 2.20 -2.77 -2.69
CA VAL A 1 1.92 -4.03 -1.97
C VAL A 1 1.33 -4.97 -2.99
N ASP A 2 2.01 -6.07 -3.23
CA ASP A 2 1.72 -7.01 -4.32
C ASP A 2 2.39 -8.34 -3.93
N ASP A 3 1.68 -9.45 -4.00
CA ASP A 3 2.20 -10.76 -3.59
C ASP A 3 3.15 -11.41 -4.60
N ASP A 4 3.33 -10.81 -5.80
CA ASP A 4 4.40 -11.12 -6.73
C ASP A 4 5.66 -10.26 -6.43
N PRO A 5 6.76 -10.88 -5.96
CA PRO A 5 7.99 -10.15 -5.66
C PRO A 5 8.61 -9.43 -6.86
N ALA A 6 8.48 -9.98 -8.07
CA ALA A 6 9.08 -9.40 -9.27
C ALA A 6 8.32 -8.14 -9.71
N VAL A 7 7.00 -8.15 -9.60
CA VAL A 7 6.16 -6.95 -9.83
C VAL A 7 6.47 -5.90 -8.77
N CYS A 8 6.52 -6.31 -7.49
CA CYS A 8 6.79 -5.40 -6.38
C CYS A 8 8.16 -4.71 -6.53
N GLU A 9 9.21 -5.46 -6.89
CA GLU A 9 10.55 -4.92 -7.14
C GLU A 9 10.57 -3.96 -8.33
N SER A 10 9.99 -4.39 -9.46
CA SER A 10 9.97 -3.59 -10.71
C SER A 10 9.24 -2.26 -10.53
N VAL A 11 8.04 -2.29 -9.92
CA VAL A 11 7.25 -1.09 -9.65
C VAL A 11 7.95 -0.19 -8.63
N SER A 12 8.53 -0.75 -7.57
CA SER A 12 9.28 0.04 -6.58
C SER A 12 10.49 0.75 -7.21
N GLY A 13 11.23 0.05 -8.08
CA GLY A 13 12.33 0.65 -8.83
C GLY A 13 11.87 1.78 -9.75
N LEU A 14 10.77 1.57 -10.48
CA LEU A 14 10.18 2.59 -11.35
C LEU A 14 9.73 3.82 -10.57
N VAL A 15 8.99 3.63 -9.46
CA VAL A 15 8.53 4.75 -8.62
C VAL A 15 9.73 5.50 -8.03
N THR A 16 10.74 4.80 -7.55
CA THR A 16 11.95 5.41 -6.98
C THR A 16 12.69 6.29 -8.01
N ALA A 17 12.66 5.93 -9.30
CA ALA A 17 13.31 6.71 -10.34
C ALA A 17 12.65 8.09 -10.59
N PHE A 18 11.35 8.24 -10.31
CA PHE A 18 10.59 9.46 -10.59
C PHE A 18 10.10 10.21 -9.34
N TYR A 19 9.89 9.50 -8.23
CA TYR A 19 9.30 10.03 -7.02
C TYR A 19 10.39 10.46 -6.03
N THR A 20 10.33 11.71 -5.61
CA THR A 20 11.38 12.33 -4.75
C THR A 20 10.94 12.50 -3.29
N TRP A 21 9.69 12.15 -2.95
CA TRP A 21 9.13 12.40 -1.63
C TRP A 21 9.20 11.15 -0.74
N GLY A 22 9.93 11.25 0.37
CA GLY A 22 9.97 10.19 1.38
C GLY A 22 10.61 8.89 0.89
N ASN A 23 10.16 7.75 1.44
CA ASN A 23 10.69 6.43 1.13
C ASN A 23 9.69 5.61 0.31
N VAL A 24 10.17 4.93 -0.73
CA VAL A 24 9.42 3.90 -1.45
C VAL A 24 9.60 2.57 -0.72
N LEU A 25 8.50 1.93 -0.33
CA LEU A 25 8.50 0.69 0.45
C LEU A 25 7.68 -0.37 -0.28
N GLY A 26 8.33 -1.47 -0.66
CA GLY A 26 7.69 -2.65 -1.23
C GLY A 26 7.35 -3.67 -0.15
N PHE A 27 6.21 -4.33 -0.27
CA PHE A 27 5.77 -5.41 0.60
C PHE A 27 5.09 -6.49 -0.24
N THR A 28 5.44 -7.75 0.03
CA THR A 28 4.84 -8.93 -0.60
C THR A 28 3.89 -9.69 0.31
N ASP A 29 3.82 -9.30 1.59
CA ASP A 29 2.91 -9.87 2.56
C ASP A 29 1.92 -8.82 3.08
N PHE A 30 0.65 -9.22 3.15
CA PHE A 30 -0.43 -8.37 3.63
C PHE A 30 -0.22 -7.95 5.09
N HIS A 31 0.19 -8.88 5.96
CA HIS A 31 0.29 -8.64 7.39
C HIS A 31 1.49 -7.76 7.72
N GLU A 32 2.60 -7.93 7.02
CA GLU A 32 3.77 -7.07 7.10
C GLU A 32 3.42 -5.64 6.71
N ALA A 33 2.77 -5.43 5.56
CA ALA A 33 2.35 -4.10 5.11
C ALA A 33 1.41 -3.42 6.11
N ALA A 34 0.40 -4.16 6.61
CA ALA A 34 -0.55 -3.64 7.60
C ALA A 34 0.14 -3.30 8.92
N SER A 35 0.99 -4.21 9.42
CA SER A 35 1.76 -4.01 10.65
C SER A 35 2.63 -2.77 10.56
N HIS A 36 3.36 -2.62 9.45
CA HIS A 36 4.21 -1.46 9.22
C HIS A 36 3.42 -0.14 9.24
N CYS A 37 2.22 -0.11 8.65
CA CYS A 37 1.36 1.07 8.67
C CYS A 37 0.84 1.39 10.09
N LEU A 38 0.41 0.36 10.83
CA LEU A 38 -0.18 0.52 12.17
C LEU A 38 0.83 0.91 13.26
N HIS A 39 2.11 0.59 13.09
CA HIS A 39 3.16 0.97 14.02
C HIS A 39 3.78 2.36 13.74
N ARG A 40 3.26 3.09 12.75
CA ARG A 40 3.70 4.46 12.44
C ARG A 40 2.71 5.50 12.95
N PRO A 41 3.17 6.70 13.35
CA PRO A 41 2.28 7.83 13.61
C PRO A 41 1.39 8.13 12.39
N THR A 42 0.23 8.74 12.62
CA THR A 42 -0.65 9.22 11.55
C THR A 42 0.12 10.09 10.56
N GLY A 43 -0.08 9.85 9.26
CA GLY A 43 0.68 10.54 8.22
C GLY A 43 0.06 10.43 6.83
N VAL A 44 0.81 10.87 5.82
CA VAL A 44 0.42 10.84 4.41
C VAL A 44 1.26 9.77 3.71
N ALA A 45 0.60 8.93 2.91
CA ALA A 45 1.22 7.93 2.07
C ALA A 45 0.45 7.78 0.76
N VAL A 46 1.16 7.42 -0.31
CA VAL A 46 0.56 6.98 -1.57
C VAL A 46 0.61 5.47 -1.59
N PHE A 47 -0.53 4.82 -1.81
CA PHE A 47 -0.63 3.36 -1.83
C PHE A 47 -0.78 2.87 -3.27
N LEU A 48 0.16 2.03 -3.69
CA LEU A 48 0.07 1.23 -4.91
C LEU A 48 -0.20 -0.21 -4.47
N LEU A 49 -1.38 -0.73 -4.80
CA LEU A 49 -1.88 -2.01 -4.29
C LEU A 49 -2.32 -2.89 -5.46
N ASP A 50 -1.90 -4.15 -5.47
CA ASP A 50 -2.60 -5.16 -6.26
C ASP A 50 -3.98 -5.43 -5.66
N ALA A 51 -4.96 -5.73 -6.52
CA ALA A 51 -6.35 -5.94 -6.12
C ALA A 51 -6.45 -7.11 -5.13
N TYR A 52 -5.64 -8.14 -5.32
CA TYR A 52 -5.49 -9.29 -4.43
C TYR A 52 -4.07 -9.35 -3.90
N ILE A 53 -3.92 -9.76 -2.64
CA ILE A 53 -2.62 -9.95 -1.98
C ILE A 53 -2.73 -11.28 -1.26
N GLY A 54 -2.35 -12.36 -1.94
CA GLY A 54 -2.67 -13.74 -1.55
C GLY A 54 -4.19 -13.94 -1.52
N GLU A 55 -4.71 -14.38 -0.37
CA GLU A 55 -6.14 -14.64 -0.17
C GLU A 55 -6.94 -13.40 0.29
N LYS A 56 -6.31 -12.22 0.36
CA LYS A 56 -6.91 -10.96 0.86
C LYS A 56 -6.99 -9.94 -0.27
N THR A 57 -7.74 -8.86 -0.03
CA THR A 57 -7.90 -7.78 -1.01
C THR A 57 -7.20 -6.49 -0.57
N ALA A 58 -6.89 -5.62 -1.53
CA ALA A 58 -6.45 -4.25 -1.27
C ALA A 58 -7.39 -3.50 -0.31
N PHE A 59 -8.71 -3.67 -0.49
CA PHE A 59 -9.71 -3.03 0.37
C PHE A 59 -9.58 -3.47 1.82
N SER A 60 -9.36 -4.76 2.08
CA SER A 60 -9.13 -5.25 3.45
C SER A 60 -7.88 -4.64 4.09
N LEU A 61 -6.85 -4.30 3.30
CA LEU A 61 -5.66 -3.61 3.80
C LEU A 61 -6.01 -2.16 4.16
N LEU A 62 -6.68 -1.44 3.26
CA LEU A 62 -7.09 -0.04 3.46
C LEU A 62 -7.97 0.10 4.71
N GLU A 63 -8.98 -0.76 4.86
CA GLU A 63 -9.84 -0.82 6.05
C GLU A 63 -9.03 -0.95 7.34
N LYS A 64 -8.05 -1.86 7.34
CA LYS A 64 -7.23 -2.15 8.52
C LYS A 64 -6.34 -1.00 8.94
N ILE A 65 -5.86 -0.18 8.00
CA ILE A 65 -4.91 0.91 8.29
C ILE A 65 -5.57 2.27 8.49
N THR A 66 -6.90 2.38 8.32
CA THR A 66 -7.68 3.62 8.43
C THR A 66 -7.45 4.38 9.73
N GLN A 67 -7.15 3.68 10.83
CA GLN A 67 -6.84 4.31 12.12
C GLN A 67 -5.63 5.28 12.03
N ASN A 68 -4.62 4.92 11.25
CA ASN A 68 -3.41 5.74 11.08
C ASN A 68 -3.39 6.49 9.74
N PHE A 69 -4.22 6.05 8.78
CA PHE A 69 -4.37 6.65 7.45
C PHE A 69 -5.85 6.84 7.13
N PRO A 70 -6.55 7.80 7.76
CA PRO A 70 -8.01 7.92 7.67
C PRO A 70 -8.53 8.20 6.26
N LEU A 71 -7.71 8.82 5.40
CA LEU A 71 -8.04 9.11 4.00
C LEU A 71 -7.82 7.91 3.06
N ALA A 72 -7.31 6.79 3.56
CA ALA A 72 -7.00 5.61 2.74
C ALA A 72 -8.25 5.02 2.05
N ILE A 73 -9.42 5.12 2.69
CA ILE A 73 -10.71 4.68 2.13
C ILE A 73 -11.37 5.79 1.28
N GLU A 74 -11.00 7.06 1.48
CA GLU A 74 -11.69 8.20 0.84
C GLU A 74 -11.37 8.35 -0.65
N VAL A 75 -10.36 7.65 -1.17
CA VAL A 75 -10.09 7.59 -2.61
C VAL A 75 -11.17 6.73 -3.29
N LYS A 76 -12.27 7.40 -3.63
CA LYS A 76 -13.50 6.82 -4.16
C LYS A 76 -13.26 5.96 -5.39
N ALA A 77 -13.92 4.81 -5.37
CA ALA A 77 -14.37 4.05 -6.52
C ALA A 77 -15.28 4.94 -7.42
N GLU A 78 -14.69 5.87 -8.18
CA GLU A 78 -15.41 6.65 -9.20
C GLU A 78 -15.61 5.88 -10.51
N TYR A 79 -15.28 4.59 -10.56
CA TYR A 79 -15.51 3.72 -11.71
C TYR A 79 -16.05 2.34 -11.32
N ALA A 80 -17.14 2.32 -10.54
CA ALA A 80 -18.00 1.12 -10.40
C ALA A 80 -19.36 1.39 -11.05
#